data_AF-A0A0F8WIH2-F1
#
_entry.id   AF-A0A0F8WIH2-F1
#
_cell.length_a   1.000
_cell.length_b   1.000
_cell.length_c   1.000
_cell.angle_alpha   90.00
_cell.angle_beta   90.00
_cell.angle_gamma   90.00
#
_symmetry.space_group_name_H-M   'P 1'
#
loop_
_entity.id
_entity.type
_entity.pdbx_description
1 polymer ?
#
loop_
_entity_poly.entity_id
_entity_poly.type
_entity_poly.pdbx_seq_one_letter_code
_entity_poly.pdbx_strand_id
1 'polypeptide(L)' 'MRNENFSVIWEGYTTDADAKKARDARWRELKAQGIHATRTILPNQLRKWASFGVWDGRTCNVYSINIYDNQGAG' A
#
# COMPACT_ATOMS: atom_id res chain seq x y z
N MET A 1 12.68 7.71 2.01
CA MET A 1 11.21 7.56 2.01
C MET A 1 10.86 6.26 1.32
N ARG A 2 10.24 5.33 2.04
CA ARG A 2 9.85 4.01 1.54
C ARG A 2 8.33 3.93 1.47
N ASN A 3 7.80 3.22 0.48
CA ASN A 3 6.37 3.03 0.31
C ASN A 3 6.01 1.54 0.44
N GLU A 4 5.00 1.23 1.26
CA GLU A 4 4.40 -0.10 1.39
C GLU A 4 2.96 -0.06 0.85
N ASN A 5 2.62 -0.91 -0.12
CA ASN A 5 1.30 -0.95 -0.77
C ASN A 5 0.54 -2.23 -0.43
N PHE A 6 -0.79 -2.13 -0.47
CA PHE A 6 -1.74 -3.19 -0.18
C PHE A 6 -2.90 -3.07 -1.16
N SER A 7 -3.12 -4.06 -2.01
CA SER A 7 -4.22 -4.08 -2.97
C SER A 7 -4.65 -5.49 -3.35
N VAL A 8 -5.85 -5.58 -3.94
CA VAL A 8 -6.39 -6.84 -4.45
C VAL A 8 -5.60 -7.35 -5.67
N ILE A 9 -5.14 -6.45 -6.53
CA ILE A 9 -4.58 -6.82 -7.83
C ILE A 9 -3.07 -7.06 -7.79
N TRP A 10 -2.31 -6.23 -7.07
CA TRP A 10 -0.85 -6.28 -7.09
C TRP A 10 -0.27 -7.15 -5.97
N GLU A 11 -0.86 -7.10 -4.77
CA GLU A 11 -0.39 -7.80 -3.56
C GLU A 11 -1.26 -9.03 -3.22
N GLY A 12 -2.32 -9.27 -3.98
CA GLY A 12 -3.10 -10.51 -3.92
C GLY A 12 -4.06 -10.62 -2.73
N TYR A 13 -4.45 -9.51 -2.10
CA TYR A 13 -5.49 -9.52 -1.08
C TYR A 13 -6.84 -9.94 -1.67
N THR A 14 -7.65 -10.68 -0.91
CA THR A 14 -8.94 -11.20 -1.41
C THR A 14 -9.96 -10.09 -1.62
N THR A 15 -10.00 -9.10 -0.73
CA THR A 15 -10.94 -7.97 -0.80
C THR A 15 -10.25 -6.65 -0.44
N ASP A 16 -10.86 -5.53 -0.85
CA ASP A 16 -10.45 -4.19 -0.43
C ASP A 16 -10.50 -4.02 1.10
N ALA A 17 -11.45 -4.69 1.76
CA ALA A 17 -11.56 -4.68 3.22
C ALA A 17 -10.33 -5.35 3.87
N ASP A 18 -9.86 -6.47 3.32
CA ASP A 18 -8.66 -7.17 3.80
C ASP A 18 -7.40 -6.36 3.56
N ALA A 19 -7.26 -5.78 2.35
CA ALA A 19 -6.13 -4.90 2.03
C ALA A 19 -6.08 -3.67 2.95
N LYS A 20 -7.24 -3.04 3.19
CA LYS A 20 -7.36 -1.92 4.13
C LYS A 20 -7.00 -2.34 5.56
N LYS A 21 -7.51 -3.48 6.03
CA LYS A 21 -7.25 -4.02 7.38
C LYS A 21 -5.76 -4.32 7.57
N ALA A 22 -5.11 -4.93 6.59
CA ALA A 22 -3.68 -5.20 6.62
C ALA A 22 -2.85 -3.91 6.66
N ARG A 23 -3.18 -2.93 5.82
CA ARG A 23 -2.56 -1.60 5.83
C ARG A 23 -2.70 -0.91 7.18
N ASP A 24 -3.90 -0.94 7.77
CA ASP A 24 -4.16 -0.32 9.06
C ASP A 24 -3.45 -1.03 10.22
N ALA A 25 -3.35 -2.37 10.18
CA ALA A 25 -2.56 -3.14 11.15
C ALA A 25 -1.07 -2.77 11.07
N ARG A 26 -0.51 -2.77 9.85
CA ARG A 26 0.89 -2.43 9.61
C ARG A 26 1.23 -1.01 10.04
N TRP A 27 0.35 -0.04 9.75
CA TRP A 27 0.55 1.34 10.20
C TRP A 27 0.56 1.46 11.74
N ARG A 28 -0.28 0.70 12.44
CA ARG A 28 -0.26 0.66 13.91
C ARG A 28 1.04 0.07 14.45
N GLU A 29 1.56 -0.99 13.83
CA GLU A 29 2.87 -1.56 14.20
C GLU A 29 4.00 -0.54 14.06
N LEU A 30 4.06 0.16 12.92
CA LEU A 30 5.07 1.19 12.67
C LEU A 30 4.97 2.32 13.70
N LYS A 31 3.75 2.77 14.01
CA LYS A 31 3.51 3.77 15.05
C LYS A 31 3.95 3.28 16.43
N ALA A 32 3.70 2.02 16.77
CA ALA A 32 4.13 1.42 18.03
C ALA A 32 5.67 1.33 18.14
N GLN A 33 6.36 1.19 17.02
CA GLN A 33 7.82 1.22 16.92
C GLN A 33 8.40 2.65 16.90
N GLY A 34 7.56 3.69 17.01
CA GLY A 34 7.99 5.09 16.93
C GLY A 34 8.39 5.55 15.53
N ILE A 35 8.08 4.76 14.48
CA ILE A 35 8.43 5.08 13.10
C ILE A 35 7.42 6.09 12.55
N HIS A 36 7.92 7.18 11.98
CA HIS A 36 7.08 8.17 11.34
C HIS A 36 6.54 7.64 10.00
N ALA A 37 5.23 7.42 9.94
CA ALA A 37 4.56 6.92 8.74
C ALA A 37 3.18 7.56 8.53
N THR A 38 2.85 7.88 7.28
CA THR A 38 1.50 8.33 6.86
C THR A 38 0.82 7.25 6.04
N ARG A 39 -0.51 7.25 6.01
CA ARG A 39 -1.32 6.29 5.28
C ARG A 39 -2.23 7.00 4.29
N THR A 40 -2.33 6.48 3.08
CA THR A 40 -3.12 7.07 1.98
C THR A 40 -3.90 5.99 1.24
N ILE A 41 -4.87 6.43 0.44
CA ILE A 41 -5.65 5.56 -0.44
C ILE A 41 -5.57 6.18 -1.83
N LEU A 42 -5.19 5.36 -2.81
CA LEU A 42 -5.21 5.71 -4.23
C LEU A 42 -6.37 4.93 -4.86
N PRO A 43 -7.53 5.57 -5.10
CA PRO A 43 -8.68 4.87 -5.65
C PRO A 43 -8.49 4.57 -7.14
N ASN A 44 -9.17 3.53 -7.63
CA ASN A 44 -9.29 3.21 -9.06
C ASN A 44 -7.97 3.18 -9.85
N GLN A 45 -6.91 2.66 -9.24
CA GLN A 45 -5.63 2.54 -9.92
C GLN A 45 -5.73 1.45 -10.98
N LEU A 46 -5.31 1.79 -12.21
CA LEU A 46 -5.33 0.90 -13.36
C LEU A 46 -4.09 0.02 -13.39
N ARG A 47 -4.28 -1.30 -13.47
CA ARG A 47 -3.22 -2.21 -13.90
C ARG A 47 -3.19 -2.23 -15.41
N LYS A 48 -2.20 -1.53 -15.99
CA LYS A 48 -2.03 -1.51 -17.46
C LYS A 48 -1.61 -2.87 -18.01
N TRP A 49 -0.78 -3.61 -17.26
CA TRP A 49 -0.16 -4.85 -17.72
C TRP A 49 -0.32 -5.99 -16.71
N ALA A 50 -0.76 -7.15 -17.20
CA ALA A 50 -0.71 -8.44 -16.52
C ALA A 50 0.67 -9.08 -16.73
N SER A 51 0.88 -10.27 -16.18
CA SER A 51 2.09 -11.06 -16.47
C SER A 51 2.23 -11.29 -17.97
N PHE A 52 3.48 -11.38 -18.46
CA PHE A 52 3.82 -11.54 -19.87
C PHE A 52 3.38 -10.37 -20.78
N GLY A 53 3.17 -9.18 -20.23
CA GLY A 53 2.91 -7.97 -21.02
C GLY A 53 1.52 -7.91 -21.66
N VAL A 54 0.61 -8.81 -21.27
CA VAL A 54 -0.78 -8.79 -21.73
C VAL A 54 -1.49 -7.61 -21.09
N TRP A 55 -2.33 -6.91 -21.85
CA TRP A 55 -3.13 -5.82 -21.31
C TRP A 55 -4.17 -6.36 -20.31
N ASP A 56 -4.23 -5.78 -19.11
CA ASP A 56 -5.09 -6.28 -18.02
C ASP A 56 -6.41 -5.49 -17.90
N GLY A 57 -6.34 -4.17 -17.97
CA GLY A 57 -7.51 -3.29 -17.93
C GLY A 57 -8.23 -3.20 -16.57
N ARG A 58 -7.93 -4.10 -15.63
CA ARG A 58 -8.52 -4.11 -14.28
C ARG A 58 -8.07 -2.91 -13.46
N THR A 59 -8.99 -2.43 -12.62
CA THR A 59 -8.74 -1.35 -11.65
C THR A 59 -8.97 -1.86 -10.23
N CYS A 60 -8.22 -1.34 -9.27
CA CYS A 60 -8.52 -1.54 -7.84
C CYS A 60 -8.04 -0.37 -6.99
N ASN A 61 -8.41 -0.36 -5.72
CA ASN A 61 -7.89 0.59 -4.76
C ASN A 61 -6.52 0.13 -4.27
N VAL A 62 -5.58 1.08 -4.16
CA VAL A 62 -4.28 0.84 -3.50
C VAL A 62 -4.31 1.53 -2.15
N TYR A 63 -4.16 0.77 -1.10
CA TYR A 63 -3.96 1.27 0.26
C TYR A 63 -2.47 1.36 0.49
N SER A 64 -1.95 2.53 0.84
CA SER A 64 -0.51 2.79 0.87
C SER A 64 -0.06 3.34 2.22
N ILE A 65 1.17 3.02 2.61
CA ILE A 65 1.88 3.61 3.75
C ILE A 65 3.16 4.24 3.22
N ASN A 66 3.34 5.53 3.49
CA ASN A 66 4.59 6.24 3.27
C ASN A 66 5.36 6.28 4.57
N ILE A 67 6.55 5.70 4.57
CA ILE A 67 7.46 5.60 5.70
C ILE A 67 8.58 6.61 5.48
N TYR A 68 8.72 7.53 6.42
CA TYR A 68 9.75 8.56 6.39
C TYR A 68 10.94 8.06 7.19
N ASP A 69 12.10 7.99 6.56
CA ASP A 69 13.33 7.64 7.26
C ASP A 69 13.63 8.78 8.23
N ASN A 70 13.74 8.46 9.52
CA ASN A 70 14.22 9.37 10.54
C ASN A 70 15.75 9.53 10.36
N GLN A 71 16.20 10.09 9.23
CA GLN A 71 17.57 10.56 9.08
C GLN A 71 17.58 12.08 9.26
N GLY A 72 17.92 12.53 10.47
CA GLY A 72 18.24 13.93 10.76
C GLY A 72 17.28 14.66 11.69
N ALA A 73 17.23 14.24 12.95
CA ALA A 73 16.89 15.13 14.07
C ALA A 73 17.87 14.83 15.21
N GLY A 74 19.14 15.14 14.96
CA GLY A 74 20.25 15.07 15.89
C GLY A 74 21.20 16.22 15.62
#